data_AF-A0AA42YIU9-F1
#
_entry.id   AF-A0AA42YIU9-F1
#
_cell.length_a   1.000
_cell.length_b   1.000
_cell.length_c   1.000
_cell.angle_alpha   90.00
_cell.angle_beta   90.00
_cell.angle_gamma   90.00
#
_symmetry.space_group_name_H-M   'P 1'
#
loop_
_entity.id
_entity.type
_entity.pdbx_description
1 polymer ?
#
loop_
_entity_poly.entity_id
_entity_poly.type
_entity_poly.pdbx_seq_one_letter_code
_entity_poly.pdbx_strand_id
1 'polypeptide(L)' 'MGGAAGIGRIGGSAVESMARQPEAAGQISTAMLITAALIEGATLFAVVVAYLALG' A
#
# COMPACT_ATOMS: atom_id res chain seq x y z
N MET A 1 5.51 10.26 -5.89
CA MET A 1 4.11 10.58 -5.52
C MET A 1 3.16 9.39 -5.64
N GLY A 2 3.31 8.49 -6.63
CA GLY A 2 2.41 7.33 -6.81
C GLY A 2 2.30 6.38 -5.61
N GLY A 3 3.43 5.96 -5.02
CA GLY A 3 3.44 5.02 -3.89
C GLY A 3 2.71 5.54 -2.65
N ALA A 4 3.08 6.73 -2.17
CA ALA A 4 2.44 7.38 -1.02
C ALA A 4 0.94 7.62 -1.22
N ALA A 5 0.53 8.07 -2.42
CA ALA A 5 -0.89 8.27 -2.72
C ALA A 5 -1.68 6.96 -2.77
N GLY A 6 -1.09 5.89 -3.34
CA GLY A 6 -1.69 4.56 -3.38
C GLY A 6 -1.91 3.97 -1.98
N ILE A 7 -0.87 4.02 -1.14
CA ILE A 7 -0.93 3.53 0.24
C ILE A 7 -1.95 4.33 1.06
N GLY A 8 -1.95 5.66 0.97
CA GLY A 8 -2.89 6.50 1.69
C GLY A 8 -4.35 6.20 1.36
N ARG A 9 -4.65 5.97 0.07
CA ARG A 9 -5.99 5.60 -0.38
C ARG A 9 -6.43 4.24 0.16
N ILE A 10 -5.57 3.22 0.05
CA ILE A 10 -5.89 1.86 0.51
C ILE A 10 -6.03 1.82 2.03
N GLY A 11 -5.14 2.49 2.77
CA GLY A 11 -5.22 2.60 4.22
C GLY A 11 -6.53 3.25 4.68
N GLY A 12 -6.92 4.37 4.05
CA GLY A 12 -8.20 5.03 4.34
C GLY A 12 -9.41 4.13 4.09
N SER A 13 -9.47 3.48 2.92
CA SER A 13 -10.57 2.55 2.58
C SER A 13 -10.60 1.31 3.48
N ALA A 14 -9.43 0.80 3.91
CA ALA A 14 -9.34 -0.31 4.83
C ALA A 14 -9.89 0.08 6.21
N VAL A 15 -9.46 1.21 6.77
CA VAL A 15 -9.96 1.72 8.07
C VAL A 15 -11.47 1.91 8.06
N GLU A 16 -12.00 2.54 7.01
CA GLU A 16 -13.45 2.75 6.88
C GLU A 16 -14.22 1.42 6.75
N SER A 17 -13.66 0.44 6.05
CA SER A 17 -14.28 -0.89 5.89
C SER A 17 -14.24 -1.70 7.19
N MET A 18 -13.13 -1.64 7.94
CA MET A 18 -13.03 -2.27 9.26
C MET A 18 -13.99 -1.66 10.28
N ALA A 19 -14.21 -0.34 10.21
CA ALA A 19 -15.19 0.34 11.06
C ALA A 19 -16.63 -0.11 10.76
N ARG A 20 -16.94 -0.42 9.49
CA ARG A 20 -18.26 -0.93 9.08
C ARG A 20 -18.46 -2.42 9.36
N GLN A 21 -17.39 -3.22 9.28
CA GLN A 21 -17.43 -4.67 9.43
C GLN A 21 -16.25 -5.14 10.31
N PRO A 22 -16.36 -5.01 11.64
CA PRO A 22 -15.29 -5.34 12.57
C PRO A 22 -14.91 -6.83 12.55
N GLU A 23 -15.87 -7.72 12.26
CA GLU A 23 -15.63 -9.18 12.17
C GLU A 23 -14.68 -9.53 11.01
N ALA A 24 -14.66 -8.71 9.96
CA ALA A 24 -13.79 -8.89 8.80
C ALA A 24 -12.44 -8.15 8.94
N ALA A 25 -12.19 -7.46 10.07
CA ALA A 25 -11.05 -6.56 10.19
C ALA A 25 -9.69 -7.23 9.97
N GLY A 26 -9.53 -8.47 10.42
CA GLY A 26 -8.32 -9.26 10.17
C GLY A 26 -8.09 -9.50 8.68
N GLN A 27 -9.12 -9.94 7.95
CA GLN A 27 -9.03 -10.19 6.50
C GLN A 27 -8.77 -8.91 5.71
N ILE A 28 -9.43 -7.80 6.08
CA ILE A 28 -9.23 -6.49 5.45
C ILE A 28 -7.79 -6.02 5.67
N SER A 29 -7.26 -6.17 6.88
CA SER A 29 -5.87 -5.80 7.20
C SER A 29 -4.87 -6.64 6.40
N THR A 30 -5.09 -7.94 6.28
CA THR A 30 -4.22 -8.80 5.46
C THR A 30 -4.23 -8.37 3.99
N ALA A 31 -5.40 -8.14 3.40
CA ALA A 31 -5.51 -7.68 2.02
C ALA A 31 -4.86 -6.30 1.81
N MET A 32 -5.05 -5.38 2.77
CA MET A 32 -4.42 -4.06 2.80
C MET A 32 -2.89 -4.17 2.79
N LEU A 33 -2.32 -5.00 3.67
CA LEU A 33 -0.87 -5.19 3.79
C LEU A 33 -0.27 -5.82 2.53
N ILE A 34 -0.93 -6.82 1.93
CA ILE A 34 -0.49 -7.41 0.66
C ILE A 34 -0.43 -6.34 -0.43
N THR A 35 -1.51 -5.54 -0.55
CA THR A 35 -1.58 -4.49 -1.57
C THR A 35 -0.55 -3.39 -1.32
N ALA A 36 -0.36 -2.98 -0.06
CA ALA A 36 0.65 -2.01 0.32
C ALA A 36 2.07 -2.51 0.00
N ALA A 37 2.37 -3.79 0.27
CA ALA A 37 3.66 -4.40 -0.05
C ALA A 37 3.94 -4.42 -1.57
N LEU A 38 2.92 -4.65 -2.41
CA LEU A 38 3.08 -4.59 -3.87
C LEU A 38 3.40 -3.16 -4.34
N ILE A 39 2.72 -2.16 -3.79
CA ILE A 39 2.96 -0.75 -4.13
C ILE A 39 4.34 -0.30 -3.66
N GLU A 40 4.70 -0.67 -2.42
CA GLU A 40 6.01 -0.33 -1.85
C GLU A 40 7.13 -1.01 -2.63
N GLY A 41 6.98 -2.30 -2.98
CA GLY A 41 7.94 -3.03 -3.81
C GLY A 41 8.16 -2.38 -5.17
N ALA A 42 7.10 -1.96 -5.85
CA ALA A 42 7.22 -1.24 -7.13
C ALA A 42 7.86 0.14 -6.95
N THR A 43 7.53 0.85 -5.86
CA THR A 43 8.07 2.19 -5.58
C THR A 43 9.56 2.12 -5.25
N LEU A 44 9.99 1.21 -4.38
CA LEU A 44 11.38 0.98 -4.04
C LEU A 44 12.18 0.52 -5.25
N PHE A 45 11.63 -0.38 -6.07
CA PHE A 45 12.26 -0.80 -7.31
C PHE A 45 12.49 0.39 -8.26
N ALA A 46 11.49 1.25 -8.44
CA ALA A 46 11.64 2.45 -9.26
C ALA A 46 12.71 3.40 -8.73
N VAL A 47 12.82 3.57 -7.41
CA VAL A 47 13.89 4.37 -6.77
C VAL A 47 15.26 3.78 -7.05
N VAL A 48 15.43 2.47 -6.92
CA VAL A 48 16.70 1.78 -7.21
C VAL A 48 17.09 1.95 -8.67
N VAL A 49 16.17 1.74 -9.61
CA VAL A 49 16.43 1.92 -11.04
C VAL A 49 16.80 3.37 -11.36
N ALA A 50 16.09 4.34 -10.78
CA ALA A 50 16.41 5.75 -10.97
C ALA A 50 17.81 6.09 -10.45
N TYR A 51 18.18 5.57 -9.28
CA TYR A 51 19.52 5.76 -8.72
C TYR A 51 20.61 5.17 -9.62
N LEU A 52 20.40 3.97 -10.18
CA LEU A 52 21.34 3.35 -11.12
C LEU A 52 21.44 4.10 -12.46
N ALA A 53 20.38 4.74 -12.91
CA ALA A 53 20.37 5.49 -14.17
C ALA A 53 21.00 6.89 -14.06
N LEU A 54 21.05 7.45 -12.85
CA LEU A 54 21.65 8.75 -12.55
C LEU A 54 23.12 8.64 -12.10
N GLY A 55 23.58 7.43 -11.77
CA GLY A 55 24.95 7.12 -11.34
C GLY A 55 25.91 6.84 -12.48
#